data_AF-A0A098CK73-F1
#
_entry.id   AF-A0A098CK73-F1
#
_cell.length_a   1.000
_cell.length_b   1.000
_cell.length_c   1.000
_cell.angle_alpha   90.00
_cell.angle_beta   90.00
_cell.angle_gamma   90.00
#
_symmetry.space_group_name_H-M   'P 1'
#
loop_
_entity.id
_entity.type
_entity.pdbx_description
1 polymer ?
#
loop_
_entity_poly.entity_id
_entity_poly.type
_entity_poly.pdbx_seq_one_letter_code
_entity_poly.pdbx_strand_id
1 'polypeptide(L)'
;VNLVERRYPELIPHLSSCKSPQQMMGATVKNHYAKLAGVARKDLFVVSVVPCIAKKYEAARPEFAPEGIRDVDAVLTSSEMLEMVELMRIDPAGVQACDFDEPYKQVSGAGVLFGASGGVAEAALRMAMEKLTGHVQENRLDFQEIRGFEGLKEATLEAGGTTVRVAVISGLQNAEPLVEKILQGVDVGYDLIEV
;
A
#
# COMPACT_ATOMS: atom_id res chain seq x y z
N VAL A 1 11.17 -1.07 1.53
CA VAL A 1 11.53 -1.92 2.69
C VAL A 1 12.84 -2.65 2.48
N ASN A 2 12.95 -3.67 1.62
CA ASN A 2 14.20 -4.45 1.45
C ASN A 2 15.44 -3.59 1.12
N LEU A 3 15.28 -2.52 0.31
CA LEU A 3 16.36 -1.57 0.02
C LEU A 3 16.90 -0.93 1.31
N VAL A 4 16.01 -0.45 2.17
CA VAL A 4 16.35 0.17 3.45
C VAL A 4 16.98 -0.85 4.39
N GLU A 5 16.36 -2.00 4.58
CA GLU A 5 16.87 -3.04 5.50
C GLU A 5 18.26 -3.56 5.12
N ARG A 6 18.59 -3.61 3.83
CA ARG A 6 19.87 -4.17 3.34
C ARG A 6 20.95 -3.14 3.09
N ARG A 7 20.58 -1.94 2.65
CA ARG A 7 21.54 -0.93 2.16
C ARG A 7 21.59 0.33 3.01
N TYR A 8 20.48 0.70 3.64
CA TYR A 8 20.34 1.94 4.40
C TYR A 8 19.61 1.72 5.74
N PRO A 9 20.09 0.80 6.60
CA PRO A 9 19.39 0.43 7.84
C PRO A 9 19.18 1.62 8.79
N GLU A 10 19.99 2.66 8.67
CA GLU A 10 19.87 3.93 9.41
C GLU A 10 18.55 4.65 9.11
N LEU A 11 17.90 4.35 7.98
CA LEU A 11 16.59 4.90 7.62
C LEU A 11 15.40 4.10 8.14
N ILE A 12 15.62 2.95 8.80
CA ILE A 12 14.53 2.14 9.38
C ILE A 12 13.62 2.97 10.31
N PRO A 13 14.13 3.84 11.20
CA PRO A 13 13.28 4.66 12.06
C PRO A 13 12.36 5.63 11.31
N HIS A 14 12.65 5.95 10.04
CA HIS A 14 11.84 6.82 9.20
C HIS A 14 10.78 6.06 8.39
N LEU A 15 10.85 4.73 8.33
CA LEU A 15 9.82 3.93 7.68
C LEU A 15 8.52 3.99 8.48
N SER A 16 7.40 4.14 7.77
CA SER A 16 6.08 4.03 8.38
C SER A 16 5.94 2.66 9.09
N SER A 17 5.42 2.69 10.31
CA SER A 17 5.13 1.49 11.10
C SER A 17 3.90 0.73 10.59
N CYS A 18 3.16 1.32 9.65
CA CYS A 18 2.02 0.68 9.00
C CYS A 18 2.46 -0.58 8.24
N LYS A 19 1.75 -1.68 8.47
CA LYS A 19 1.75 -2.83 7.57
C LYS A 19 1.31 -2.40 6.15
N SER A 20 1.74 -3.13 5.12
CA SER A 20 1.21 -2.87 3.78
C SER A 20 -0.27 -3.27 3.66
N PRO A 21 -1.04 -2.78 2.67
CA PRO A 21 -2.45 -3.15 2.50
C PRO A 21 -2.70 -4.66 2.45
N GLN A 22 -1.80 -5.43 1.81
CA GLN A 22 -1.86 -6.88 1.79
C GLN A 22 -1.81 -7.47 3.21
N GLN A 23 -0.85 -7.03 4.02
CA GLN A 23 -0.66 -7.55 5.38
C GLN A 23 -1.73 -7.04 6.35
N MET A 24 -2.19 -5.80 6.17
CA MET A 24 -3.33 -5.26 6.90
C MET A 24 -4.60 -6.07 6.64
N MET A 25 -4.90 -6.35 5.37
CA MET A 25 -6.07 -7.15 4.99
C MET A 25 -5.94 -8.59 5.51
N GLY A 26 -4.80 -9.25 5.31
CA GLY A 26 -4.57 -10.61 5.81
C GLY A 26 -4.77 -10.72 7.32
N ALA A 27 -4.15 -9.82 8.09
CA ALA A 27 -4.35 -9.75 9.54
C ALA A 27 -5.81 -9.47 9.91
N THR A 28 -6.49 -8.58 9.18
CA THR A 28 -7.90 -8.25 9.42
C THR A 28 -8.80 -9.46 9.19
N VAL A 29 -8.67 -10.15 8.06
CA VAL A 29 -9.44 -11.36 7.75
C VAL A 29 -9.19 -12.44 8.81
N LYS A 30 -7.92 -12.73 9.12
CA LYS A 30 -7.57 -13.76 10.10
C LYS A 30 -8.07 -13.45 11.51
N ASN A 31 -8.19 -12.19 11.92
CA ASN A 31 -8.55 -11.85 13.30
C ASN A 31 -10.01 -11.42 13.48
N HIS A 32 -10.59 -10.71 12.51
CA HIS A 32 -11.95 -10.20 12.54
C HIS A 32 -12.92 -11.15 11.86
N TYR A 33 -12.66 -11.54 10.60
CA TYR A 33 -13.58 -12.42 9.86
C TYR A 33 -13.66 -13.82 10.45
N ALA A 34 -12.53 -14.38 10.91
CA ALA A 34 -12.51 -15.67 11.61
C ALA A 34 -13.51 -15.72 12.77
N LYS A 35 -13.55 -14.66 13.59
CA LYS A 35 -14.48 -14.54 14.72
C LYS A 35 -15.91 -14.37 14.25
N LEU A 36 -16.13 -13.52 13.24
CA LEU A 36 -17.46 -13.27 12.67
C LEU A 36 -18.08 -14.53 12.08
N ALA A 37 -17.30 -15.33 11.35
CA ALA A 37 -17.74 -16.55 10.69
C ALA A 37 -17.73 -17.79 11.61
N GLY A 38 -17.21 -17.67 12.84
CA GLY A 38 -17.07 -18.81 13.76
C GLY A 38 -16.06 -19.87 13.29
N VAL A 39 -15.08 -19.49 12.47
CA VAL A 39 -14.04 -20.37 11.91
C VAL A 39 -12.72 -20.15 12.63
N ALA A 40 -11.96 -21.21 12.90
CA ALA A 40 -10.65 -21.04 13.51
C ALA A 40 -9.66 -20.37 12.54
N ARG A 41 -8.76 -19.54 13.06
CA ARG A 41 -7.76 -18.79 12.27
C ARG A 41 -6.94 -19.68 11.33
N LYS A 42 -6.60 -20.89 11.80
CA LYS A 42 -5.82 -21.90 11.08
C LYS A 42 -6.58 -22.57 9.93
N ASP A 43 -7.91 -22.50 9.94
CA ASP A 43 -8.77 -23.14 8.95
C ASP A 43 -9.15 -22.15 7.82
N LEU A 44 -8.84 -20.86 7.98
CA LEU A 44 -8.93 -19.87 6.91
C LEU A 44 -7.66 -19.91 6.06
N PHE A 45 -7.81 -19.88 4.74
CA PHE A 45 -6.70 -19.74 3.79
C PHE A 45 -6.87 -18.43 3.00
N VAL A 46 -5.98 -17.48 3.21
CA VAL A 46 -6.01 -16.14 2.62
C VAL A 46 -5.05 -16.08 1.44
N VAL A 47 -5.60 -15.81 0.26
CA VAL A 47 -4.84 -15.64 -0.99
C VAL A 47 -4.87 -14.18 -1.41
N SER A 48 -3.70 -13.59 -1.59
CA SER A 48 -3.55 -12.24 -2.13
C SER A 48 -3.23 -12.29 -3.62
N VAL A 49 -3.95 -11.53 -4.45
CA VAL A 49 -3.66 -11.40 -5.89
C VAL A 49 -3.13 -10.01 -6.16
N VAL A 50 -1.88 -9.90 -6.61
CA VAL A 50 -1.15 -8.63 -6.68
C VAL A 50 -0.20 -8.58 -7.88
N PRO A 51 0.09 -7.40 -8.47
CA PRO A 51 0.98 -7.30 -9.63
C PRO A 51 2.49 -7.34 -9.27
N CYS A 52 2.86 -7.86 -8.10
CA CYS A 52 4.23 -7.73 -7.57
C CYS A 52 4.76 -9.02 -6.96
N ILE A 53 5.94 -9.46 -7.42
CA ILE A 53 6.61 -10.66 -6.88
C ILE A 53 7.12 -10.44 -5.45
N ALA A 54 7.53 -9.22 -5.11
CA ALA A 54 8.05 -8.90 -3.77
C ALA A 54 7.02 -9.18 -2.65
N LYS A 55 5.72 -9.15 -2.98
CA LYS A 55 4.64 -9.49 -2.05
C LYS A 55 4.64 -10.95 -1.59
N LYS A 56 5.18 -11.88 -2.40
CA LYS A 56 5.42 -13.27 -2.00
C LYS A 56 6.43 -13.34 -0.86
N TYR A 57 7.53 -12.62 -1.00
CA TYR A 57 8.55 -12.53 0.04
C TYR A 57 7.99 -11.86 1.30
N GLU A 58 7.24 -10.76 1.14
CA GLU A 58 6.58 -10.09 2.26
C GLU A 58 5.67 -11.04 3.03
N ALA A 59 4.78 -11.80 2.38
CA ALA A 59 3.90 -12.76 3.04
C ALA A 59 4.64 -13.91 3.75
N ALA A 60 5.87 -14.22 3.36
CA ALA A 60 6.68 -15.27 3.99
C ALA A 60 7.50 -14.78 5.20
N ARG A 61 7.48 -13.47 5.52
CA ARG A 61 8.26 -12.93 6.64
C ARG A 61 7.73 -13.44 7.99
N PRO A 62 8.60 -13.93 8.91
CA PRO A 62 8.17 -14.54 10.18
C PRO A 62 7.29 -13.66 11.06
N GLU A 63 7.49 -12.34 11.06
CA GLU A 63 6.70 -11.36 11.82
C GLU A 63 5.25 -11.23 11.35
N PHE A 64 4.92 -11.72 10.15
CA PHE A 64 3.54 -11.80 9.64
C PHE A 64 2.95 -13.20 9.83
N ALA A 65 3.50 -13.98 10.77
CA ALA A 65 2.95 -15.25 11.20
C ALA A 65 2.79 -15.31 12.74
N PRO A 66 1.96 -14.42 13.34
CA PRO A 66 1.71 -14.46 14.78
C PRO A 66 1.18 -15.84 15.18
N GLU A 67 1.77 -16.41 16.24
CA GLU A 67 1.44 -17.77 16.72
C GLU A 67 1.67 -18.87 15.67
N GLY A 68 2.54 -18.62 14.67
CA GLY A 68 2.83 -19.55 13.58
C GLY A 68 1.76 -19.60 12.50
N ILE A 69 0.71 -18.77 12.58
CA ILE A 69 -0.35 -18.67 11.57
C ILE A 69 -0.10 -17.43 10.73
N ARG A 70 0.12 -17.60 9.42
CA ARG A 70 0.37 -16.49 8.50
C ARG A 70 -0.86 -15.58 8.39
N ASP A 71 -0.61 -14.27 8.30
CA ASP A 71 -1.62 -13.28 7.96
C ASP A 71 -2.10 -13.48 6.50
N VAL A 72 -1.18 -13.83 5.59
CA VAL A 72 -1.45 -14.18 4.18
C VAL A 72 -0.78 -15.51 3.86
N ASP A 73 -1.57 -16.50 3.44
CA ASP A 73 -1.09 -17.87 3.25
C ASP A 73 -0.43 -18.07 1.88
N ALA A 74 -1.00 -17.46 0.84
CA ALA A 74 -0.47 -17.49 -0.52
C ALA A 74 -0.58 -16.13 -1.21
N VAL A 75 0.31 -15.89 -2.16
CA VAL A 75 0.28 -14.71 -3.01
C VAL A 75 0.42 -15.15 -4.46
N LEU A 76 -0.54 -14.77 -5.28
CA LEU A 76 -0.53 -14.96 -6.73
C LEU A 76 -0.20 -13.64 -7.40
N THR A 77 0.64 -13.70 -8.43
CA THR A 77 0.78 -12.59 -9.36
C THR A 77 -0.43 -12.50 -10.28
N SER A 78 -0.67 -11.33 -10.88
CA SER A 78 -1.71 -11.19 -11.91
C SER A 78 -1.53 -12.20 -13.06
N SER A 79 -0.29 -12.48 -13.46
CA SER A 79 0.02 -13.49 -14.48
C SER A 79 -0.37 -14.91 -14.03
N GLU A 80 -0.02 -15.31 -12.80
CA GLU A 80 -0.40 -16.64 -12.27
C GLU A 80 -1.92 -16.79 -12.14
N MET A 81 -2.64 -15.73 -11.80
CA MET A 81 -4.10 -15.75 -11.79
C MET A 81 -4.67 -15.96 -13.20
N LEU A 82 -4.12 -15.28 -14.21
CA LEU A 82 -4.53 -15.48 -15.61
C LEU A 82 -4.21 -16.89 -16.10
N GLU A 83 -3.06 -17.45 -15.75
CA GLU A 83 -2.73 -18.85 -16.07
C GLU A 83 -3.74 -19.83 -15.44
N MET A 84 -4.19 -19.58 -14.21
CA MET A 84 -5.25 -20.39 -13.58
C MET A 84 -6.58 -20.28 -14.34
N VAL A 85 -6.95 -19.09 -14.79
CA VAL A 85 -8.17 -18.86 -15.60
C VAL A 85 -8.10 -19.67 -16.91
N GLU A 86 -6.95 -19.67 -17.58
CA GLU A 86 -6.72 -20.45 -18.81
C GLU A 86 -6.78 -21.96 -18.55
N LEU A 87 -6.13 -22.45 -17.50
CA LEU A 87 -6.14 -23.86 -17.10
C LEU A 87 -7.55 -24.36 -16.80
N MET A 88 -8.38 -23.52 -16.19
CA MET A 88 -9.78 -23.80 -15.89
C MET A 88 -10.70 -23.66 -17.10
N ARG A 89 -10.19 -23.20 -18.26
CA ARG A 89 -10.95 -22.95 -19.49
C ARG A 89 -12.13 -22.01 -19.28
N ILE A 90 -11.95 -21.01 -18.41
CA ILE A 90 -12.96 -19.98 -18.18
C ILE A 90 -12.95 -19.03 -19.37
N ASP A 91 -14.10 -18.86 -20.02
CA ASP A 91 -14.27 -17.87 -21.08
C ASP A 91 -14.49 -16.48 -20.45
N PRO A 92 -13.56 -15.52 -20.62
CA PRO A 92 -13.72 -14.18 -20.07
C PRO A 92 -14.97 -13.46 -20.58
N ALA A 93 -15.45 -13.77 -21.79
CA ALA A 93 -16.64 -13.15 -22.35
C ALA A 93 -17.93 -13.58 -21.62
N GLY A 94 -17.90 -14.73 -20.95
CA GLY A 94 -19.01 -15.24 -20.15
C GLY A 94 -19.00 -14.80 -18.69
N VAL A 95 -17.96 -14.09 -18.23
CA VAL A 95 -17.85 -13.64 -16.84
C VAL A 95 -18.81 -12.50 -16.57
N GLN A 96 -19.72 -12.70 -15.62
CA GLN A 96 -20.64 -11.67 -15.16
C GLN A 96 -20.03 -10.92 -13.98
N ALA A 97 -20.10 -9.59 -14.01
CA ALA A 97 -19.70 -8.77 -12.88
C ALA A 97 -20.59 -9.07 -11.66
N CYS A 98 -19.97 -9.20 -10.49
CA CYS A 98 -20.64 -9.35 -9.21
C CYS A 98 -20.01 -8.42 -8.18
N ASP A 99 -20.74 -8.19 -7.09
CA ASP A 99 -20.24 -7.42 -5.96
C ASP A 99 -19.26 -8.24 -5.13
N PHE A 100 -18.32 -7.54 -4.47
CA PHE A 100 -17.48 -8.13 -3.45
C PHE A 100 -18.30 -8.49 -2.20
N ASP A 101 -17.82 -9.48 -1.44
CA ASP A 101 -18.49 -9.98 -0.25
C ASP A 101 -18.35 -9.03 0.96
N GLU A 102 -19.40 -9.01 1.80
CA GLU A 102 -19.36 -8.40 3.12
C GLU A 102 -18.41 -9.18 4.06
N PRO A 103 -17.76 -8.51 5.04
CA PRO A 103 -17.90 -7.09 5.41
C PRO A 103 -16.89 -6.16 4.71
N TYR A 104 -16.10 -6.66 3.77
CA TYR A 104 -14.95 -5.93 3.22
C TYR A 104 -15.16 -5.38 1.81
N LYS A 105 -16.41 -5.34 1.33
CA LYS A 105 -16.74 -4.89 -0.03
C LYS A 105 -16.48 -3.40 -0.27
N GLN A 106 -16.50 -2.57 0.78
CA GLN A 106 -16.40 -1.12 0.64
C GLN A 106 -14.95 -0.69 0.43
N VAL A 107 -14.70 -0.03 -0.70
CA VAL A 107 -13.39 0.56 -1.04
C VAL A 107 -13.58 2.03 -1.33
N SER A 108 -12.73 2.90 -0.75
CA SER A 108 -12.76 4.34 -1.04
C SER A 108 -12.01 4.64 -2.35
N GLY A 109 -12.32 5.78 -2.98
CA GLY A 109 -11.57 6.23 -4.16
C GLY A 109 -10.07 6.43 -3.88
N ALA A 110 -9.69 6.77 -2.65
CA ALA A 110 -8.29 6.84 -2.23
C ALA A 110 -7.61 5.47 -2.22
N GLY A 111 -8.31 4.41 -1.80
CA GLY A 111 -7.79 3.04 -1.83
C GLY A 111 -7.51 2.54 -3.25
N VAL A 112 -8.32 2.95 -4.23
CA VAL A 112 -8.12 2.60 -5.65
C VAL A 112 -6.82 3.20 -6.21
N LEU A 113 -6.39 4.36 -5.72
CA LEU A 113 -5.19 5.05 -6.21
C LEU A 113 -3.88 4.35 -5.86
N PHE A 114 -3.85 3.48 -4.85
CA PHE A 114 -2.62 2.82 -4.36
C PHE A 114 -1.84 2.05 -5.44
N GLY A 115 -2.49 1.65 -6.54
CA GLY A 115 -1.84 0.96 -7.66
C GLY A 115 -1.02 1.86 -8.58
N ALA A 116 -1.15 3.19 -8.47
CA ALA A 116 -0.42 4.16 -9.27
C ALA A 116 0.66 4.88 -8.44
N SER A 117 1.79 5.23 -9.07
CA SER A 117 2.83 6.04 -8.41
C SER A 117 2.28 7.40 -8.01
N GLY A 118 2.44 7.75 -6.73
CA GLY A 118 1.87 8.95 -6.10
C GLY A 118 0.49 8.74 -5.51
N GLY A 119 -0.14 7.59 -5.74
CA GLY A 119 -1.46 7.29 -5.21
C GLY A 119 -1.49 7.08 -3.70
N VAL A 120 -0.39 6.60 -3.10
CA VAL A 120 -0.28 6.42 -1.65
C VAL A 120 -0.13 7.78 -0.96
N ALA A 121 0.75 8.64 -1.48
CA ALA A 121 0.92 10.01 -1.03
C ALA A 121 -0.37 10.80 -1.20
N GLU A 122 -1.05 10.66 -2.35
CA GLU A 122 -2.34 11.32 -2.59
C GLU A 122 -3.40 10.88 -1.57
N ALA A 123 -3.52 9.57 -1.31
CA ALA A 123 -4.45 9.05 -0.31
C ALA A 123 -4.11 9.55 1.11
N ALA A 124 -2.82 9.56 1.47
CA ALA A 124 -2.34 10.08 2.75
C ALA A 124 -2.63 11.58 2.89
N LEU A 125 -2.45 12.37 1.83
CA LEU A 125 -2.72 13.79 1.82
C LEU A 125 -4.20 14.13 1.96
N ARG A 126 -5.09 13.40 1.27
CA ARG A 126 -6.55 13.55 1.44
C ARG A 126 -6.93 13.38 2.92
N MET A 127 -6.34 12.37 3.56
CA MET A 127 -6.57 12.06 4.97
C MET A 127 -5.96 13.11 5.91
N ALA A 128 -4.73 13.55 5.63
CA ALA A 128 -4.05 14.58 6.41
C ALA A 128 -4.79 15.93 6.35
N MET A 129 -5.26 16.33 5.17
CA MET A 129 -6.07 17.53 4.97
C MET A 129 -7.30 17.51 5.88
N GLU A 130 -8.10 16.44 5.83
CA GLU A 130 -9.30 16.32 6.66
C GLU A 130 -8.99 16.43 8.16
N LYS A 131 -7.91 15.81 8.63
CA LYS A 131 -7.53 15.84 10.05
C LYS A 131 -7.00 17.18 10.49
N LEU A 132 -6.22 17.87 9.65
CA LEU A 132 -5.65 19.17 9.98
C LEU A 132 -6.68 20.29 9.86
N THR A 133 -7.64 20.19 8.93
CA THR A 133 -8.68 21.22 8.75
C THR A 133 -9.96 20.94 9.53
N GLY A 134 -10.17 19.71 10.03
CA GLY A 134 -11.37 19.31 10.77
C GLY A 134 -12.62 19.12 9.90
N HIS A 135 -12.48 19.17 8.57
CA HIS A 135 -13.57 19.09 7.60
C HIS A 135 -13.13 18.26 6.40
N VAL A 136 -14.06 17.46 5.87
CA VAL A 136 -13.85 16.71 4.62
C VAL A 136 -13.68 17.71 3.48
N GLN A 137 -12.60 17.58 2.72
CA GLN A 137 -12.32 18.47 1.60
C GLN A 137 -13.15 18.06 0.38
N GLU A 138 -14.09 18.91 -0.03
CA GLU A 138 -14.96 18.66 -1.20
C GLU A 138 -14.33 19.15 -2.52
N ASN A 139 -13.44 20.14 -2.46
CA ASN A 139 -13.02 20.91 -3.63
C ASN A 139 -11.63 20.55 -4.19
N ARG A 140 -10.76 19.90 -3.42
CA ARG A 140 -9.40 19.54 -3.86
C ARG A 140 -9.01 18.15 -3.36
N LEU A 141 -9.49 17.14 -4.08
CA LEU A 141 -9.12 15.75 -3.87
C LEU A 141 -8.01 15.29 -4.83
N ASP A 142 -7.84 15.98 -5.96
CA ASP A 142 -6.84 15.64 -6.97
C ASP A 142 -5.55 16.43 -6.77
N PHE A 143 -4.44 15.71 -6.66
CA PHE A 143 -3.09 16.25 -6.52
C PHE A 143 -2.30 15.88 -7.78
N GLN A 144 -2.52 16.63 -8.86
CA GLN A 144 -1.93 16.34 -10.17
C GLN A 144 -0.40 16.45 -10.14
N GLU A 145 0.14 17.25 -9.24
CA GLU A 145 1.57 17.53 -9.07
C GLU A 145 2.38 16.30 -8.68
N ILE A 146 1.74 15.29 -8.08
CA ILE A 146 2.38 14.03 -7.66
C ILE A 146 2.01 12.82 -8.53
N ARG A 147 1.24 13.04 -9.60
CA ARG A 147 0.90 12.02 -10.60
C ARG A 147 1.90 12.02 -11.75
N GLY A 148 1.91 10.94 -12.52
CA GLY A 148 2.76 10.80 -13.72
C GLY A 148 4.06 10.02 -13.47
N PHE A 149 4.92 10.01 -14.50
CA PHE A 149 6.08 9.12 -14.62
C PHE A 149 7.43 9.76 -14.30
N GLU A 150 7.43 11.01 -13.83
CA GLU A 150 8.66 11.67 -13.39
C GLU A 150 9.30 10.92 -12.21
N GLY A 151 10.64 10.90 -12.19
CA GLY A 151 11.42 10.11 -11.23
C GLY A 151 11.30 10.62 -9.79
N LEU A 152 11.20 11.94 -9.62
CA LEU A 152 10.89 12.62 -8.37
C LEU A 152 9.79 13.63 -8.67
N LYS A 153 8.70 13.57 -7.90
CA LYS A 153 7.58 14.50 -7.96
C LYS A 153 7.37 15.09 -6.59
N GLU A 154 7.01 16.36 -6.52
CA GLU A 154 6.91 17.10 -5.27
C GLU A 154 5.60 17.87 -5.19
N ALA A 155 5.02 17.94 -4.00
CA ALA A 155 3.91 18.83 -3.74
C ALA A 155 4.06 19.48 -2.36
N THR A 156 3.59 20.73 -2.28
CA THR A 156 3.48 21.48 -1.02
C THR A 156 2.04 21.91 -0.86
N LEU A 157 1.50 21.72 0.35
CA LEU A 157 0.10 21.89 0.66
C LEU A 157 -0.06 22.64 1.96
N GLU A 158 -1.03 23.55 1.99
CA GLU A 158 -1.41 24.26 3.21
C GLU A 158 -2.70 23.64 3.77
N ALA A 159 -2.63 23.11 4.98
CA ALA A 159 -3.72 22.41 5.65
C ALA A 159 -3.87 22.93 7.08
N GLY A 160 -4.92 23.70 7.35
CA GLY A 160 -5.20 24.18 8.71
C GLY A 160 -4.10 25.09 9.28
N GLY A 161 -3.41 25.86 8.42
CA GLY A 161 -2.26 26.67 8.80
C GLY A 161 -0.95 25.90 8.98
N THR A 162 -0.92 24.62 8.59
CA THR A 162 0.29 23.80 8.54
C THR A 162 0.70 23.54 7.09
N THR A 163 1.95 23.85 6.76
CA THR A 163 2.55 23.48 5.48
C THR A 163 2.98 22.01 5.52
N VAL A 164 2.48 21.20 4.61
CA VAL A 164 2.84 19.78 4.41
C VAL A 164 3.55 19.63 3.07
N ARG A 165 4.77 19.09 3.10
CA ARG A 165 5.63 18.88 1.93
C ARG A 165 5.79 17.40 1.68
N VAL A 166 5.53 16.96 0.45
CA VAL A 166 5.62 15.55 0.06
C VAL A 166 6.52 15.36 -1.15
N ALA A 167 7.24 14.25 -1.16
CA ALA A 167 7.97 13.75 -2.32
C ALA A 167 7.44 12.36 -2.71
N VAL A 168 7.31 12.14 -4.01
CA VAL A 168 6.95 10.84 -4.60
C VAL A 168 8.05 10.43 -5.55
N ILE A 169 8.68 9.30 -5.25
CA ILE A 169 9.80 8.77 -6.00
C ILE A 169 9.34 7.57 -6.80
N SER A 170 9.49 7.65 -8.12
CA SER A 170 9.16 6.55 -9.02
C SER A 170 10.41 5.74 -9.30
N GLY A 171 10.57 4.58 -8.65
CA GLY A 171 11.66 3.65 -8.91
C GLY A 171 12.91 3.87 -8.04
N LEU A 172 13.53 2.76 -7.62
CA LEU A 172 14.56 2.76 -6.57
C LEU A 172 15.82 3.54 -6.93
N GLN A 173 16.19 3.61 -8.21
CA GLN A 173 17.34 4.39 -8.68
C GLN A 173 17.18 5.90 -8.43
N ASN A 174 15.94 6.40 -8.40
CA ASN A 174 15.63 7.81 -8.14
C ASN A 174 15.59 8.12 -6.63
N ALA A 175 15.51 7.09 -5.77
CA ALA A 175 15.49 7.27 -4.32
C ALA A 175 16.89 7.54 -3.74
N GLU A 176 17.92 6.99 -4.39
CA GLU A 176 19.30 6.99 -3.90
C GLU A 176 19.87 8.40 -3.64
N PRO A 177 19.71 9.40 -4.54
CA PRO A 177 20.20 10.75 -4.28
C PRO A 177 19.53 11.42 -3.08
N LEU A 178 18.26 11.11 -2.81
CA LEU A 178 17.54 11.67 -1.67
C LEU A 178 17.96 10.98 -0.36
N VAL A 179 18.11 9.66 -0.40
CA VAL A 179 18.61 8.86 0.72
C VAL A 179 19.99 9.34 1.17
N GLU A 180 20.92 9.57 0.23
CA GLU A 180 22.27 10.06 0.55
C GLU A 180 22.23 11.42 1.28
N LYS A 181 21.38 12.35 0.84
CA LYS A 181 21.19 13.65 1.51
C LYS A 181 20.70 13.46 2.95
N ILE A 182 19.68 12.61 3.16
CA ILE A 182 19.12 12.33 4.49
C ILE A 182 20.21 11.75 5.41
N LEU A 183 20.99 10.79 4.91
CA LEU A 183 22.07 10.15 5.68
C LEU A 183 23.21 11.11 6.02
N GLN A 184 23.45 12.13 5.19
CA GLN A 184 24.41 13.20 5.47
C GLN A 184 23.86 14.26 6.46
N GLY A 185 22.63 14.11 6.94
CA GLY A 185 21.97 15.07 7.84
C GLY A 185 21.49 16.32 7.13
N VAL A 186 21.36 16.29 5.80
CA VAL A 186 20.80 17.40 5.02
C VAL A 186 19.28 17.40 5.22
N ASP A 187 18.74 18.54 5.68
CA ASP A 187 17.30 18.74 5.71
C ASP A 187 16.74 18.79 4.28
N VAL A 188 16.00 17.75 3.92
CA VAL A 188 15.35 17.63 2.60
C VAL A 188 13.97 18.29 2.57
N GLY A 189 13.45 18.74 3.71
CA GLY A 189 12.22 19.51 3.81
C GLY A 189 10.93 18.74 3.53
N TYR A 190 10.93 17.41 3.43
CA TYR A 190 9.70 16.62 3.22
C TYR A 190 9.18 16.02 4.53
N ASP A 191 7.87 16.11 4.72
CA ASP A 191 7.15 15.48 5.83
C ASP A 191 6.74 14.04 5.48
N LEU A 192 6.56 13.73 4.20
CA LEU A 192 6.25 12.40 3.67
C LEU A 192 7.01 12.12 2.38
N ILE A 193 7.63 10.95 2.29
CA ILE A 193 8.30 10.46 1.07
C ILE A 193 7.68 9.11 0.69
N GLU A 194 7.03 9.04 -0.46
CA GLU A 194 6.60 7.78 -1.10
C GLU A 194 7.73 7.25 -1.99
N VAL A 195 8.03 5.95 -1.88
CA VAL A 195 9.01 5.23 -2.70
C VAL A 195 8.44 3.90 -3.17
#